data_AF-X1VIR1-F1
#
_entry.id   AF-X1VIR1-F1
#
_cell.length_a   1.000
_cell.length_b   1.000
_cell.length_c   1.000
_cell.angle_alpha   90.00
_cell.angle_beta   90.00
_cell.angle_gamma   90.00
#
_symmetry.space_group_name_H-M   'P 1'
#
loop_
_entity.id
_entity.type
_entity.pdbx_description
1 polymer ?
#
loop_
_entity_poly.entity_id
_entity_poly.type
_entity_poly.pdbx_seq_one_letter_code
_entity_poly.pdbx_strand_id
1 'polypeptide(L)'
;GGTIIGVARRLRERYPNIKVFGVEPPLGDAIQGLKCLEGLEEIPSFLDLSLITERTIVTSQQAAVVTKQLLDKEGIFAGLSSGAVVHQAIKVASEMEEGNIVVVLADGGWKYLSLDFWTKAE
;
A
#
# COMPACT_ATOMS: atom_id res chain seq x y z
N GLY A 1 7.84 4.48 3.81
CA GLY A 1 9.28 4.82 3.82
C GLY A 1 10.14 3.70 4.33
N GLY A 2 10.28 3.54 5.66
CA GLY A 2 11.23 2.58 6.24
C GLY A 2 11.03 1.12 5.81
N THR A 3 9.79 0.62 5.88
CA THR A 3 9.46 -0.78 5.54
C THR A 3 9.87 -1.14 4.10
N ILE A 4 9.43 -0.35 3.12
CA ILE A 4 9.70 -0.64 1.71
C ILE A 4 11.20 -0.62 1.39
N ILE A 5 11.95 0.34 1.95
CA ILE A 5 13.40 0.42 1.73
C ILE A 5 14.14 -0.74 2.39
N GLY A 6 13.82 -1.05 3.65
CA GLY A 6 14.46 -2.17 4.37
C GLY A 6 14.22 -3.51 3.69
N VAL A 7 12.97 -3.77 3.28
CA VAL A 7 12.59 -4.99 2.56
C VAL A 7 13.25 -5.04 1.18
N ALA A 8 13.23 -3.94 0.42
CA ALA A 8 13.84 -3.90 -0.92
C ALA A 8 15.35 -4.18 -0.88
N ARG A 9 16.09 -3.55 0.05
CA ARG A 9 17.52 -3.80 0.23
C ARG A 9 17.80 -5.27 0.49
N ARG A 10 17.12 -5.84 1.47
CA ARG A 10 17.36 -7.23 1.90
C ARG A 10 16.96 -8.24 0.82
N LEU A 11 15.83 -8.04 0.15
CA LEU A 11 15.36 -8.98 -0.87
C LEU A 11 16.19 -8.92 -2.15
N ARG A 12 16.71 -7.74 -2.53
CA ARG A 12 17.57 -7.62 -3.72
C ARG A 12 18.88 -8.40 -3.63
N GLU A 13 19.39 -8.65 -2.42
CA GLU A 13 20.56 -9.53 -2.22
C GLU A 13 20.31 -10.97 -2.72
N ARG A 14 19.07 -11.45 -2.62
CA ARG A 14 18.66 -12.81 -3.02
C ARG A 14 17.97 -12.84 -4.38
N TYR A 15 17.18 -11.81 -4.67
CA TYR A 15 16.33 -11.68 -5.85
C TYR A 15 16.63 -10.33 -6.53
N PRO A 16 17.71 -10.22 -7.32
CA PRO A 16 18.15 -8.95 -7.89
C PRO A 16 17.13 -8.31 -8.83
N ASN A 17 16.24 -9.12 -9.43
CA ASN A 17 15.21 -8.68 -10.36
C ASN A 17 13.84 -8.44 -9.70
N ILE A 18 13.76 -8.42 -8.37
CA ILE A 18 12.49 -8.16 -7.67
C ILE A 18 11.95 -6.77 -8.04
N LYS A 19 10.66 -6.72 -8.40
CA LYS A 19 9.94 -5.46 -8.59
C LYS A 19 9.41 -4.97 -7.25
N VAL A 20 9.60 -3.69 -6.97
CA VAL A 20 9.20 -3.05 -5.71
C VAL A 20 8.25 -1.91 -6.02
N PHE A 21 7.01 -2.03 -5.57
CA PHE A 21 5.96 -1.04 -5.82
C PHE A 21 5.73 -0.19 -4.58
N GLY A 22 5.92 1.13 -4.71
CA GLY A 22 5.59 2.10 -3.68
C GLY A 22 4.16 2.59 -3.85
N VAL A 23 3.34 2.53 -2.80
CA VAL A 23 1.97 3.05 -2.83
C VAL A 23 1.87 4.31 -2.00
N GLU A 24 1.26 5.34 -2.57
CA GLU A 24 1.03 6.62 -1.90
C GLU A 24 -0.34 7.21 -2.30
N PRO A 25 -0.94 8.05 -1.44
CA PRO A 25 -2.14 8.79 -1.79
C PRO A 25 -1.82 9.98 -2.71
N PRO A 26 -2.79 10.48 -3.48
CA PRO A 26 -2.64 11.76 -4.19
C PRO A 26 -2.49 12.92 -3.20
N LEU A 27 -1.94 14.04 -3.67
CA LEU A 27 -1.80 15.24 -2.85
C LEU A 27 -3.17 15.71 -2.33
N GLY A 28 -3.28 15.94 -1.03
CA GLY A 28 -4.52 16.35 -0.36
C GLY A 28 -5.42 15.20 0.10
N ASP A 29 -5.13 13.96 -0.29
CA ASP A 29 -5.81 12.77 0.21
C ASP A 29 -4.97 12.12 1.33
N ALA A 30 -5.65 11.61 2.35
CA ALA A 30 -5.01 11.13 3.56
C ALA A 30 -5.38 9.66 3.83
N ILE A 31 -4.42 8.77 3.59
CA ILE A 31 -4.49 7.38 4.03
C ILE A 31 -3.52 7.22 5.20
N GLN A 32 -4.06 6.93 6.39
CA GLN A 32 -3.24 6.79 7.59
C GLN A 32 -2.12 5.75 7.38
N GLY A 33 -0.88 6.18 7.64
CA GLY A 33 0.34 5.38 7.45
C GLY A 33 1.03 5.55 6.11
N LEU A 34 0.38 6.17 5.11
CA LEU A 34 1.00 6.52 3.82
C LEU A 34 1.17 8.04 3.71
N LYS A 35 2.17 8.48 2.94
CA LYS A 35 2.44 9.89 2.66
C LYS A 35 2.67 10.06 1.17
N CYS A 36 2.10 11.10 0.59
CA CYS A 36 2.41 11.54 -0.77
C CYS A 36 3.81 12.16 -0.79
N LEU A 37 4.71 11.67 -1.64
CA LEU A 37 6.07 12.21 -1.73
C LEU A 37 6.09 13.67 -2.22
N GLU A 38 5.17 14.04 -3.11
CA GLU A 38 5.08 15.41 -3.66
C GLU A 38 4.72 16.46 -2.59
N GLY A 39 4.08 16.03 -1.51
CA GLY A 39 3.76 16.89 -0.37
C GLY A 39 4.86 16.98 0.69
N LEU A 40 6.02 16.34 0.49
CA LEU A 40 7.13 16.41 1.43
C LEU A 40 8.04 17.61 1.12
N GLU A 41 8.27 18.46 2.11
CA GLU A 41 9.25 19.57 2.01
C GLU A 41 10.69 19.04 1.89
N GLU A 42 11.00 17.92 2.56
CA GLU A 42 12.30 17.25 2.51
C GLU A 42 12.11 15.74 2.41
N ILE A 43 12.87 15.10 1.52
CA ILE A 43 12.91 13.66 1.38
C ILE A 43 13.79 13.08 2.51
N PRO A 44 13.28 12.17 3.36
CA PRO A 44 14.07 11.58 4.42
C PRO A 44 15.33 10.90 3.87
N SER A 45 16.48 11.09 4.52
CA SER A 45 17.78 10.57 4.05
C SER A 45 17.85 9.06 3.87
N PHE A 46 17.00 8.30 4.58
CA PHE A 46 16.90 6.85 4.42
C PHE A 46 16.06 6.41 3.20
N LEU A 47 15.31 7.32 2.57
CA LEU A 47 14.40 7.01 1.47
C LEU A 47 15.14 6.98 0.14
N ASP A 48 15.68 5.80 -0.19
CA ASP A 48 16.37 5.55 -1.46
C ASP A 48 15.38 5.19 -2.57
N LEU A 49 14.98 6.18 -3.36
CA LEU A 49 13.99 6.02 -4.44
C LEU A 49 14.48 5.08 -5.57
N SER A 50 15.79 4.85 -5.71
CA SER A 50 16.32 3.89 -6.70
C SER A 50 15.95 2.43 -6.40
N LEU A 51 15.50 2.18 -5.16
CA LEU A 51 15.02 0.87 -4.73
C LEU A 51 13.55 0.60 -5.10
N ILE A 52 12.83 1.62 -5.57
CA ILE A 52 11.41 1.54 -5.94
C ILE A 52 11.32 1.45 -7.46
N THR A 53 10.71 0.38 -7.97
CA THR A 53 10.50 0.15 -9.40
C THR A 53 9.45 1.09 -9.96
N GLU A 54 8.34 1.24 -9.25
CA GLU A 54 7.23 2.09 -9.64
C GLU A 54 6.57 2.68 -8.40
N ARG A 55 6.12 3.93 -8.51
CA ARG A 55 5.26 4.58 -7.53
C ARG A 55 3.85 4.64 -8.08
N THR A 56 2.89 4.23 -7.28
CA THR A 56 1.48 4.17 -7.66
C THR A 56 0.65 5.03 -6.73
N ILE A 57 -0.17 5.88 -7.35
CA ILE A 57 -1.16 6.69 -6.65
C ILE A 57 -2.42 5.84 -6.41
N VAL A 58 -2.85 5.73 -5.16
CA VAL A 58 -4.10 5.05 -4.78
C VAL A 58 -4.92 5.98 -3.89
N THR A 59 -6.16 6.25 -4.27
CA THR A 59 -7.05 7.12 -3.50
C THR A 59 -7.60 6.41 -2.27
N SER A 60 -8.00 7.17 -1.25
CA SER A 60 -8.67 6.66 -0.06
C SER A 60 -9.95 5.90 -0.40
N GLN A 61 -10.68 6.32 -1.44
CA GLN A 61 -11.86 5.62 -1.94
C GLN A 61 -11.51 4.24 -2.52
N GLN A 62 -10.49 4.15 -3.38
CA GLN A 62 -10.01 2.87 -3.93
C GLN A 62 -9.53 1.93 -2.81
N ALA A 63 -8.78 2.48 -1.86
CA ALA A 63 -8.31 1.76 -0.69
C ALA A 63 -9.46 1.25 0.18
N ALA A 64 -10.51 2.05 0.39
CA ALA A 64 -11.67 1.68 1.21
C ALA A 64 -12.45 0.51 0.58
N VAL A 65 -12.69 0.54 -0.74
CA VAL A 65 -13.35 -0.55 -1.47
C VAL A 65 -12.60 -1.86 -1.27
N VAL A 66 -11.29 -1.87 -1.46
CA VAL A 66 -10.48 -3.09 -1.32
C VAL A 66 -10.34 -3.51 0.14
N THR A 67 -10.31 -2.57 1.08
CA THR A 67 -10.31 -2.89 2.53
C THR A 67 -11.58 -3.63 2.94
N LYS A 68 -12.75 -3.21 2.43
CA LYS A 68 -14.01 -3.94 2.65
C LYS A 68 -13.96 -5.34 2.02
N GLN A 69 -13.46 -5.45 0.78
CA GLN A 69 -13.33 -6.74 0.11
C GLN A 69 -12.40 -7.72 0.86
N LEU A 70 -11.31 -7.24 1.47
CA LEU A 70 -10.44 -8.07 2.33
C LEU A 70 -11.22 -8.69 3.49
N LEU A 71 -12.10 -7.92 4.13
CA LEU A 71 -12.94 -8.42 5.20
C LEU A 71 -13.99 -9.41 4.67
N ASP A 72 -14.73 -9.00 3.64
CA ASP A 72 -15.90 -9.73 3.16
C ASP A 72 -15.54 -11.04 2.45
N LYS A 73 -14.42 -11.07 1.71
CA LYS A 73 -14.01 -12.23 0.90
C LYS A 73 -13.01 -13.13 1.61
N GLU A 74 -12.09 -12.54 2.37
CA GLU A 74 -10.96 -13.27 2.96
C GLU A 74 -11.04 -13.35 4.50
N GLY A 75 -11.99 -12.65 5.14
CA GLY A 75 -12.08 -12.57 6.60
C GLY A 75 -10.96 -11.76 7.25
N ILE A 76 -10.23 -10.96 6.47
CA ILE A 76 -9.06 -10.21 6.95
C ILE A 76 -9.49 -8.79 7.31
N PHE A 77 -9.57 -8.51 8.62
CA PHE A 77 -9.91 -7.18 9.12
C PHE A 77 -8.68 -6.28 9.26
N ALA A 78 -8.34 -5.53 8.20
CA ALA A 78 -7.14 -4.69 8.13
C ALA A 78 -7.43 -3.18 8.01
N GLY A 79 -6.41 -2.35 8.19
CA GLY A 79 -6.49 -0.89 8.04
C GLY A 79 -6.51 -0.39 6.59
N LEU A 80 -6.82 0.89 6.39
CA LEU A 80 -7.02 1.50 5.06
C LEU A 80 -5.76 1.44 4.17
N SER A 81 -4.56 1.61 4.74
CA SER A 81 -3.31 1.45 3.99
C SER A 81 -3.10 0.03 3.45
N SER A 82 -3.68 -0.97 4.13
CA SER A 82 -3.65 -2.36 3.69
C SER A 82 -4.50 -2.57 2.43
N GLY A 83 -5.70 -1.96 2.38
CA GLY A 83 -6.49 -1.94 1.16
C GLY A 83 -5.80 -1.20 0.01
N ALA A 84 -5.05 -0.14 0.29
CA ALA A 84 -4.30 0.59 -0.73
C ALA A 84 -3.20 -0.29 -1.38
N VAL A 85 -2.40 -1.01 -0.59
CA VAL A 85 -1.36 -1.90 -1.13
C VAL A 85 -1.95 -3.13 -1.83
N VAL A 86 -3.07 -3.65 -1.33
CA VAL A 86 -3.78 -4.78 -1.97
C VAL A 86 -4.43 -4.34 -3.28
N HIS A 87 -4.95 -3.11 -3.36
CA HIS A 87 -5.46 -2.55 -4.61
C HIS A 87 -4.37 -2.57 -5.70
N GLN A 88 -3.16 -2.11 -5.36
CA GLN A 88 -2.04 -2.15 -6.29
C GLN A 88 -1.61 -3.58 -6.61
N ALA A 89 -1.61 -4.49 -5.63
CA ALA A 89 -1.28 -5.89 -5.86
C ALA A 89 -2.27 -6.59 -6.81
N ILE A 90 -3.56 -6.32 -6.69
CA ILE A 90 -4.59 -6.84 -7.62
C ILE A 90 -4.35 -6.32 -9.03
N LYS A 91 -4.04 -5.01 -9.18
CA LYS A 91 -3.70 -4.42 -10.48
C LYS A 91 -2.49 -5.13 -11.10
N VAL A 92 -1.40 -5.23 -10.36
CA VAL A 92 -0.17 -5.91 -10.81
C VAL A 92 -0.45 -7.37 -11.17
N ALA A 93 -1.23 -8.10 -10.35
CA ALA A 93 -1.60 -9.48 -10.63
C ALA A 93 -2.39 -9.63 -11.94
N SER A 94 -3.26 -8.66 -12.26
CA SER A 94 -4.05 -8.69 -13.51
C SER A 94 -3.22 -8.51 -14.78
N GLU A 95 -2.00 -7.96 -14.64
CA GLU A 95 -1.05 -7.72 -15.74
C GLU A 95 0.06 -8.77 -15.79
N MET A 96 0.09 -9.72 -14.85
CA MET A 96 1.08 -10.78 -14.76
C MET A 96 0.56 -12.09 -15.34
N GLU A 97 1.41 -12.82 -16.05
CA GLU A 97 1.13 -14.20 -16.48
C GLU A 97 1.31 -15.19 -15.32
N GLU A 98 2.42 -15.07 -14.58
CA GLU A 98 2.73 -15.90 -13.41
C GLU A 98 3.66 -15.18 -12.43
N GLY A 99 3.69 -15.64 -11.17
CA GLY A 99 4.62 -15.16 -10.14
C GLY A 99 4.01 -15.07 -8.75
N ASN A 100 4.79 -14.54 -7.80
CA ASN A 100 4.37 -14.35 -6.41
C ASN A 100 4.38 -12.85 -6.08
N ILE A 101 3.28 -12.36 -5.50
CA ILE A 101 3.18 -11.01 -4.97
C ILE A 101 3.07 -11.09 -3.45
N VAL A 102 3.87 -10.29 -2.76
CA VAL A 102 3.84 -10.17 -1.30
C VAL A 102 3.43 -8.76 -0.93
N VAL A 103 2.42 -8.65 -0.08
CA VAL A 103 1.94 -7.38 0.48
C VAL A 103 2.09 -7.38 2.00
N VAL A 104 2.28 -6.19 2.57
CA VAL A 104 2.35 -6.00 4.02
C VAL A 104 1.08 -5.29 4.48
N LEU A 105 0.27 -5.97 5.30
CA LEU A 105 -0.88 -5.35 5.98
C LEU A 105 -0.38 -4.77 7.30
N ALA A 106 -0.36 -3.44 7.38
CA ALA A 106 0.39 -2.74 8.43
C ALA A 106 -0.27 -2.84 9.82
N ASP A 107 -1.59 -2.92 9.86
CA ASP A 107 -2.36 -3.03 11.10
C ASP A 107 -3.80 -3.52 10.87
N GLY A 108 -4.49 -3.75 12.00
CA GLY A 108 -5.85 -4.25 12.02
C GLY A 108 -6.93 -3.17 11.93
N GLY A 109 -8.06 -3.55 11.31
CA GLY A 109 -9.19 -2.68 11.01
C GLY A 109 -9.89 -2.10 12.23
N TRP A 110 -9.77 -2.72 13.41
CA TRP A 110 -10.44 -2.28 14.64
C TRP A 110 -10.02 -0.86 15.08
N LYS A 111 -8.83 -0.40 14.67
CA LYS A 111 -8.35 0.96 14.93
C LYS A 111 -9.11 2.03 14.12
N TYR A 112 -9.87 1.61 13.12
CA TYR A 112 -10.47 2.49 12.12
C TYR A 112 -12.00 2.52 12.20
N LEU A 113 -12.63 1.86 13.19
CA LEU A 113 -14.09 1.79 13.35
C LEU A 113 -14.78 3.16 13.44
N SER A 114 -14.06 4.20 13.85
CA SER A 114 -14.55 5.58 13.89
C SER A 114 -14.52 6.30 12.55
N LEU A 115 -13.94 5.70 11.50
CA LEU A 115 -13.90 6.30 10.17
C LEU A 115 -15.18 6.00 9.40
N ASP A 116 -15.68 7.05 8.74
CA ASP A 116 -16.92 7.03 7.95
C ASP A 116 -17.00 5.89 6.94
N PHE A 117 -15.87 5.40 6.41
CA PHE A 117 -15.89 4.35 5.38
C PHE A 117 -16.38 3.00 5.90
N TRP A 118 -16.32 2.74 7.21
CA TRP A 118 -16.92 1.54 7.82
C TRP A 118 -18.40 1.71 8.14
N THR A 119 -18.82 2.94 8.47
CA THR A 119 -20.15 3.21 9.06
C THR A 119 -21.17 3.75 8.06
N LYS A 120 -20.74 4.38 6.97
CA LYS A 120 -21.63 4.77 5.88
C LYS A 120 -21.89 3.57 4.98
N ALA A 121 -23.12 3.05 5.06
CA ALA A 121 -23.72 2.25 4.01
C ALA A 121 -23.88 3.14 2.77
N GLU A 122 -23.40 2.68 1.62
CA GLU A 122 -23.84 3.22 0.32
C GLU A 122 -25.25 2.68 0.00
#